data_AF-A0A258C8I5-F1
#
_entry.id   AF-A0A258C8I5-F1
#
_cell.length_a   1.000
_cell.length_b   1.000
_cell.length_c   1.000
_cell.angle_alpha   90.00
_cell.angle_beta   90.00
_cell.angle_gamma   90.00
#
_symmetry.space_group_name_H-M   'P 1'
#
loop_
_entity.id
_entity.type
_entity.pdbx_description
1 polymer ?
#
loop_
_entity_poly.entity_id
_entity_poly.type
_entity_poly.pdbx_seq_one_letter_code
_entity_poly.pdbx_strand_id
1 'polypeptide(L)' 'MNFEHMPELTWRYGYFLAIGLMLLIGISMYRWFKKNGWF' A
#
# COMPACT_ATOMS: atom_id res chain seq x y z
N MET A 1 -17.98 -8.04 3.08
CA MET A 1 -17.58 -9.35 2.51
C MET A 1 -17.39 -10.32 3.66
N ASN A 2 -17.60 -11.62 3.48
CA ASN A 2 -17.41 -12.61 4.57
C ASN A 2 -15.93 -12.65 4.98
N PHE A 3 -15.64 -12.42 6.27
CA PHE A 3 -14.27 -12.36 6.83
C PHE A 3 -13.87 -13.64 7.58
N GLU A 4 -14.74 -14.66 7.60
CA GLU A 4 -14.62 -15.85 8.46
C GLU A 4 -13.40 -16.75 8.13
N HIS A 5 -12.85 -16.65 6.91
CA HIS A 5 -11.72 -17.45 6.44
C HIS A 5 -10.61 -16.60 5.80
N MET A 6 -10.36 -15.40 6.31
CA MET A 6 -9.22 -14.58 5.87
C MET A 6 -8.02 -14.81 6.80
N PRO A 7 -7.07 -15.72 6.46
CA PRO A 7 -5.85 -15.94 7.24
C PRO A 7 -4.98 -14.68 7.31
N GLU A 8 -5.20 -13.71 6.41
CA GLU A 8 -4.47 -12.43 6.41
C GLU A 8 -4.78 -11.55 7.65
N LEU A 9 -5.91 -11.77 8.33
CA LEU A 9 -6.30 -11.00 9.52
C LEU A 9 -5.47 -11.37 10.77
N THR A 10 -4.94 -12.59 10.82
CA THR A 10 -4.08 -13.07 11.92
C THR A 10 -2.64 -12.55 11.78
N TRP A 11 -2.30 -11.93 10.65
CA TRP A 11 -0.96 -11.44 10.38
C TRP A 11 -0.66 -10.16 11.16
N ARG A 12 0.08 -10.29 12.26
CA ARG A 12 0.46 -9.19 13.17
C ARG A 12 1.13 -8.00 12.45
N TYR A 13 1.85 -8.25 11.37
CA TYR A 13 2.52 -7.23 10.57
C TYR A 13 1.80 -6.89 9.26
N GLY A 14 0.69 -7.57 8.94
CA GLY A 14 -0.06 -7.34 7.69
C GLY A 14 -0.56 -5.91 7.57
N TYR A 15 -1.00 -5.32 8.69
CA TYR A 15 -1.41 -3.92 8.76
C TYR A 15 -0.27 -2.95 8.40
N PHE A 16 0.91 -3.13 9.00
CA PHE A 16 2.07 -2.29 8.71
C PHE A 16 2.57 -2.46 7.28
N LEU A 17 2.53 -3.70 6.76
CA LEU A 17 2.92 -4.00 5.39
C LEU A 17 1.96 -3.36 4.38
N ALA A 18 0.65 -3.39 4.64
CA ALA A 18 -0.36 -2.71 3.83
C ALA A 18 -0.14 -1.19 3.79
N ILE A 19 0.13 -0.56 4.95
CA ILE A 19 0.46 0.88 5.02
C ILE A 19 1.75 1.18 4.23
N GLY A 20 2.79 0.36 4.43
CA GLY A 20 4.04 0.49 3.69
C GLY A 20 3.82 0.41 2.19
N LEU A 21 2.98 -0.52 1.72
CA LEU A 21 2.64 -0.68 0.32
C LEU A 21 1.88 0.54 -0.23
N MET A 22 0.89 1.06 0.51
CA MET A 22 0.13 2.26 0.13
C MET A 22 1.04 3.48 -0.01
N LEU A 23 1.93 3.70 0.96
CA LEU A 23 2.91 4.80 0.90
C LEU A 23 3.88 4.63 -0.26
N LEU A 24 4.38 3.41 -0.47
CA LEU A 24 5.31 3.11 -1.55
C LEU A 24 4.68 3.40 -2.91
N ILE A 25 3.43 2.99 -3.13
CA ILE A 25 2.68 3.31 -4.36
C ILE A 25 2.52 4.82 -4.53
N GLY A 26 2.08 5.53 -3.49
CA GLY A 26 1.92 6.99 -3.53
C GLY A 26 3.22 7.74 -3.86
N ILE A 27 4.31 7.38 -3.20
CA ILE A 27 5.65 7.96 -3.46
C ILE A 27 6.13 7.61 -4.87
N SER A 28 5.90 6.38 -5.32
CA SER A 28 6.27 5.94 -6.67
C SER A 28 5.60 6.80 -7.74
N MET A 29 4.29 6.99 -7.60
CA MET A 29 3.51 7.84 -8.50
C MET A 29 3.96 9.29 -8.41
N TYR A 30 4.11 9.85 -7.20
CA TYR A 30 4.59 11.23 -7.03
C TYR A 30 5.94 11.46 -7.71
N ARG A 31 6.91 10.53 -7.52
CA ARG A 31 8.23 10.61 -8.17
C ARG A 31 8.13 10.50 -9.69
N TRP A 32 7.24 9.66 -10.19
CA TRP A 32 7.02 9.49 -11.63
C TRP A 32 6.42 10.74 -12.27
N PHE A 33 5.35 11.29 -11.68
CA PHE A 33 4.74 12.56 -12.14
C PHE A 33 5.72 13.74 -12.05
N LYS A 34 6.48 13.85 -10.95
CA LYS A 34 7.53 14.86 -10.80
C LYS A 34 8.60 14.74 -11.88
N LYS A 35 9.03 13.51 -12.23
CA LYS A 35 10.02 13.28 -13.29
C LYS A 35 9.49 13.69 -14.67
N ASN A 36 8.19 13.48 -14.91
CA ASN A 36 7.56 13.83 -16.19
C ASN A 36 7.26 15.34 -16.32
N GLY A 37 7.58 16.16 -15.30
CA GLY A 37 7.30 17.60 -15.32
C GLY A 37 5.81 17.94 -15.22
N TRP A 38 5.01 17.01 -14.69
CA TRP A 38 3.56 17.23 -14.47
C TRP A 38 3.27 18.03 -13.20
N PHE A 39 4.31 18.39 -12.44
CA PHE A 39 4.29 19.18 -11.21
C PHE A 39 5.39 20.23 -11.29
#